data_AF-A0A944D1U8-F1
#
_entry.id   AF-A0A944D1U8-F1
#
_cell.length_a   1.000
_cell.length_b   1.000
_cell.length_c   1.000
_cell.angle_alpha   90.00
_cell.angle_beta   90.00
_cell.angle_gamma   90.00
#
_symmetry.space_group_name_H-M   'P 1'
#
loop_
_entity.id
_entity.type
_entity.pdbx_description
1 polymer ?
#
loop_
_entity_poly.entity_id
_entity_poly.type
_entity_poly.pdbx_seq_one_letter_code
_entity_poly.pdbx_strand_id
1 'polypeptide(L)'
;MTTSIKTVHCPFCNEIISAKAIKCKHCGEFFKKNRNKNKGISFGETIQKAYINIFNFTGKATRSEFWWFWLFSVLVGLGAEMIDMSIFGRVNIFSGLTSFATLIVGIPFLSLFVRRGRDVGLPMWVYILWGITIIFILFLKINGVEMRNNIFLTLFIVYSIMSFIIFIAMFFPSKEGKIIKTEQQKAKIILITACILGILMYSTLIILALK
;
A
#
# COMPACT_ATOMS: atom_id res chain seq x y z
N MET A 1 32.31 -0.33 26.64
CA MET A 1 31.89 0.13 25.29
C MET A 1 31.86 1.64 25.28
N THR A 2 32.92 2.28 24.80
CA THR A 2 33.02 3.75 24.67
C THR A 2 32.12 4.20 23.52
N THR A 3 30.98 4.82 23.84
CA THR A 3 30.13 5.44 22.81
C THR A 3 30.85 6.67 22.28
N SER A 4 31.21 6.68 20.99
CA SER A 4 31.81 7.86 20.36
C SER A 4 30.75 8.95 20.29
N ILE A 5 30.87 9.94 21.18
CA ILE A 5 29.96 11.08 21.24
C ILE A 5 30.24 11.94 20.00
N LYS A 6 29.30 11.96 19.06
CA LYS A 6 29.36 12.90 17.92
C LYS A 6 29.36 14.33 18.46
N THR A 7 30.40 15.08 18.11
CA THR A 7 30.56 16.50 18.45
C THR A 7 30.36 17.36 17.22
N VAL A 8 29.89 18.59 17.43
CA VAL A 8 29.66 19.60 16.38
C VAL A 8 30.06 20.97 16.91
N HIS A 9 30.45 21.89 16.03
CA HIS A 9 30.74 23.27 16.41
C HIS A 9 29.44 24.05 16.60
N CYS A 10 29.40 24.90 17.63
CA CYS A 10 28.30 25.83 17.85
C CYS A 10 28.32 26.93 16.75
N PRO A 11 27.22 27.23 16.05
CA PRO A 11 27.18 28.24 14.99
C PRO A 11 27.22 29.68 15.53
N PHE A 12 27.14 29.88 16.84
CA PHE A 12 27.17 31.21 17.48
C PHE A 12 28.54 31.54 18.09
N CYS A 13 29.18 30.58 18.77
CA CYS A 13 30.46 30.80 19.46
C CYS A 13 31.59 29.88 18.99
N ASN A 14 31.35 29.05 17.98
CA ASN A 14 32.30 28.12 17.35
C ASN A 14 32.90 27.03 18.27
N GLU A 15 32.47 26.95 19.53
CA GLU A 15 32.94 25.96 20.49
C GLU A 15 32.41 24.55 20.20
N ILE A 16 33.19 23.52 20.55
CA ILE A 16 32.82 22.12 20.33
C ILE A 16 31.80 21.68 21.39
N ILE A 17 30.64 21.22 20.92
CA ILE A 17 29.54 20.74 21.77
C ILE A 17 29.09 19.34 21.35
N SER A 18 28.35 18.66 22.23
CA SER A 18 27.70 17.40 21.85
C SER A 18 26.61 17.65 20.82
N ALA A 19 26.55 16.83 19.76
CA ALA A 19 25.52 16.90 18.71
C ALA A 19 24.08 16.76 19.24
N LYS A 20 23.90 16.32 20.50
CA LYS A 20 22.59 16.16 21.16
C LYS A 20 22.28 17.30 22.14
N ALA A 21 23.19 18.25 22.35
CA ALA A 21 23.01 19.35 23.30
C ALA A 21 21.84 20.27 22.88
N ILE A 22 20.97 20.62 23.83
CA ILE A 22 19.81 21.49 23.61
C ILE A 22 20.20 22.97 23.81
N LYS A 23 21.20 23.24 24.65
CA LYS A 23 21.71 24.56 24.99
C LYS A 23 23.23 24.55 24.99
N CYS A 24 23.86 25.59 24.47
CA CYS A 24 25.31 25.75 24.53
C CYS A 24 25.74 26.14 25.95
N LYS A 25 26.76 25.49 26.51
CA LYS A 25 27.31 25.85 27.83
C LYS A 25 28.12 27.16 27.82
N HIS A 26 28.66 27.55 26.65
CA HIS A 26 29.57 28.68 26.52
C HIS A 26 28.83 29.99 26.22
N CYS A 27 28.01 30.01 25.17
CA CYS A 27 27.26 31.23 24.78
C CYS A 27 25.84 31.31 25.35
N GLY A 28 25.33 30.24 25.97
CA GLY A 28 23.97 30.22 26.54
C GLY A 28 22.83 30.15 25.51
N GLU A 29 23.13 30.24 24.21
CA GLU A 29 22.13 30.13 23.14
C GLU A 29 21.47 28.76 23.07
N PHE A 30 20.16 28.76 22.83
CA PHE A 30 19.39 27.54 22.63
C PHE A 30 19.46 27.10 21.17
N PHE A 31 19.86 25.85 20.94
CA PHE A 31 19.71 25.27 19.62
C PHE A 31 18.23 25.09 19.36
N LYS A 32 17.70 25.75 18.32
CA LYS A 32 16.35 25.49 17.79
C LYS A 32 16.37 24.05 17.27
N LYS A 33 16.13 23.10 18.17
CA LYS A 33 16.08 21.68 17.86
C LYS A 33 15.02 21.55 16.79
N ASN A 34 15.45 21.28 15.56
CA ASN A 34 14.53 20.96 14.48
C ASN A 34 13.88 19.63 14.87
N ARG A 35 12.79 19.73 15.63
CA ARG A 35 11.93 18.61 16.02
C ARG A 35 11.12 18.19 14.80
N ASN A 36 11.78 17.88 13.69
CA ASN A 36 11.26 16.91 12.72
C ASN A 36 11.44 15.51 13.31
N LYS A 37 10.98 15.34 14.55
CA LYS A 37 10.70 14.03 15.12
C LYS A 37 9.34 13.66 14.57
N ASN A 38 9.32 12.75 13.61
CA ASN A 38 8.20 11.84 13.34
C ASN A 38 6.82 12.45 13.58
N LYS A 39 6.52 13.59 12.94
CA LYS A 39 5.12 14.01 12.84
C LYS A 39 4.49 12.99 11.89
N GLY A 40 3.54 12.21 12.40
CA GLY A 40 2.71 11.38 11.54
C GLY A 40 2.10 12.29 10.47
N ILE A 41 2.08 11.82 9.22
CA ILE A 41 1.53 12.60 8.12
C ILE A 41 0.04 12.85 8.37
N SER A 42 -0.42 14.08 8.13
CA SER A 42 -1.85 14.39 8.23
C SER A 42 -2.63 13.88 7.01
N PHE A 43 -3.96 13.78 7.13
CA PHE A 43 -4.81 13.32 6.04
C PHE A 43 -4.65 14.17 4.77
N GLY A 44 -4.80 15.49 4.86
CA GLY A 44 -4.66 16.39 3.71
C GLY A 44 -3.26 16.39 3.10
N GLU A 45 -2.22 16.35 3.94
CA GLU A 45 -0.83 16.26 3.49
C GLU A 45 -0.55 14.94 2.75
N THR A 46 -1.20 13.85 3.14
CA THR A 46 -1.11 12.57 2.43
C THR A 46 -1.65 12.67 1.02
N ILE A 47 -2.83 13.30 0.84
CA ILE A 47 -3.44 13.47 -0.47
C ILE A 47 -2.52 14.29 -1.37
N GLN A 48 -2.05 15.44 -0.89
CA GLN A 48 -1.14 16.29 -1.64
C GLN A 48 0.14 15.53 -2.03
N LYS A 49 0.74 14.82 -1.08
CA LYS A 49 1.97 14.06 -1.32
C LYS A 49 1.78 12.90 -2.31
N ALA A 50 0.62 12.25 -2.29
CA ALA A 50 0.28 11.16 -3.20
C ALA A 50 0.18 11.66 -4.65
N TYR A 51 -0.48 12.79 -4.88
CA TYR A 51 -0.59 13.40 -6.20
C TYR A 51 0.75 13.98 -6.70
N ILE A 52 1.57 14.57 -5.84
CA ILE A 52 2.93 15.01 -6.21
C ILE A 52 3.81 13.82 -6.64
N ASN A 53 3.66 12.67 -5.99
CA ASN A 53 4.47 11.47 -6.27
C ASN A 53 3.71 10.41 -7.08
N ILE A 54 2.73 10.82 -7.88
CA ILE A 54 1.81 9.92 -8.57
C ILE A 54 2.53 8.91 -9.48
N PHE A 55 3.54 9.36 -10.24
CA PHE A 55 4.34 8.51 -11.13
C PHE A 55 5.65 8.01 -10.49
N ASN A 56 5.88 8.31 -9.21
CA ASN A 56 7.08 7.86 -8.53
C ASN A 56 6.84 6.50 -7.85
N PHE A 57 7.22 5.43 -8.54
CA PHE A 57 7.14 4.05 -8.04
C PHE A 57 8.37 3.63 -7.21
N THR A 58 9.33 4.54 -7.00
CA THR A 58 10.55 4.26 -6.26
C THR A 58 10.42 4.64 -4.79
N GLY A 59 11.28 4.06 -3.95
CA GLY A 59 11.28 4.32 -2.52
C GLY A 59 10.21 3.56 -1.73
N LYS A 60 9.84 4.15 -0.59
CA LYS A 60 9.04 3.54 0.49
C LYS A 60 7.86 4.44 0.84
N ALA A 61 6.75 3.85 1.27
CA ALA A 61 5.58 4.57 1.76
C ALA A 61 5.35 4.21 3.24
N THR A 62 5.09 5.21 4.06
CA THR A 62 4.78 4.98 5.48
C THR A 62 3.39 4.36 5.62
N ARG A 63 3.09 3.76 6.78
CA ARG A 63 1.79 3.12 7.00
C ARG A 63 0.65 4.13 7.01
N SER A 64 0.87 5.25 7.68
CA SER A 64 -0.10 6.34 7.75
C SER A 64 -0.39 6.89 6.35
N GLU A 65 0.62 7.06 5.49
CA GLU A 65 0.41 7.50 4.10
C GLU A 65 -0.50 6.54 3.32
N PHE A 66 -0.25 5.23 3.43
CA PHE A 66 -1.06 4.25 2.72
C PHE A 66 -2.51 4.22 3.22
N TRP A 67 -2.72 4.15 4.53
CA TRP A 67 -4.06 4.00 5.11
C TRP A 67 -4.92 5.25 5.00
N TRP A 68 -4.33 6.45 5.12
CA TRP A 68 -5.06 7.69 4.88
C TRP A 68 -5.50 7.81 3.42
N PHE A 69 -4.63 7.43 2.48
CA PHE A 69 -4.99 7.45 1.07
C PHE A 69 -6.03 6.38 0.74
N TRP A 70 -5.93 5.18 1.31
CA TRP A 70 -6.96 4.14 1.18
C TRP A 70 -8.33 4.64 1.66
N LEU A 71 -8.39 5.29 2.83
CA LEU A 71 -9.63 5.88 3.35
C LEU A 71 -10.17 6.94 2.38
N PHE A 72 -9.32 7.83 1.88
CA PHE A 72 -9.70 8.81 0.86
C PHE A 72 -10.30 8.14 -0.38
N SER A 73 -9.67 7.07 -0.88
CA SER A 73 -10.19 6.32 -2.04
C SER A 73 -11.56 5.74 -1.79
N VAL A 74 -11.80 5.17 -0.61
CA VAL A 74 -13.11 4.62 -0.24
C VAL A 74 -14.17 5.72 -0.19
N LEU A 75 -13.86 6.86 0.42
CA LEU A 75 -14.80 7.99 0.50
C LEU A 75 -15.16 8.55 -0.88
N VAL A 76 -14.17 8.69 -1.77
CA VAL A 76 -14.41 9.14 -3.15
C VAL A 76 -15.24 8.12 -3.93
N GLY A 77 -14.96 6.82 -3.78
CA GLY A 77 -15.74 5.76 -4.41
C GLY A 77 -17.19 5.74 -3.97
N LEU A 78 -17.45 5.75 -2.66
CA LEU A 78 -18.81 5.79 -2.10
C LEU A 78 -19.57 7.05 -2.55
N GLY A 79 -18.92 8.22 -2.54
CA GLY A 79 -19.52 9.46 -3.00
C GLY A 79 -19.90 9.41 -4.48
N ALA A 80 -19.02 8.86 -5.33
CA ALA A 80 -19.30 8.72 -6.76
C ALA A 80 -20.46 7.75 -7.03
N GLU A 81 -20.52 6.63 -6.32
CA GLU A 81 -21.61 5.65 -6.44
C GLU A 81 -22.97 6.22 -6.00
N MET A 82 -23.01 6.99 -4.91
CA MET A 82 -24.23 7.65 -4.45
C MET A 82 -24.74 8.66 -5.48
N ILE A 83 -23.83 9.43 -6.09
CA ILE A 83 -24.17 10.39 -7.14
C ILE A 83 -24.70 9.66 -8.38
N ASP A 84 -24.02 8.61 -8.84
CA ASP A 84 -24.45 7.84 -10.00
C ASP A 84 -25.82 7.17 -9.77
N MET A 85 -26.08 6.68 -8.56
CA MET A 85 -27.40 6.15 -8.19
C MET A 85 -28.47 7.25 -8.23
N SER A 86 -28.16 8.48 -7.78
CA SER A 86 -29.11 9.59 -7.78
C SER A 86 -29.44 10.14 -9.17
N ILE A 87 -28.46 10.16 -10.08
CA ILE A 87 -28.61 10.74 -11.43
C ILE A 87 -29.12 9.69 -12.43
N PHE A 88 -28.53 8.50 -12.42
CA PHE A 88 -28.77 7.48 -13.44
C PHE A 88 -29.67 6.34 -12.95
N GLY A 89 -30.00 6.29 -11.66
CA GLY A 89 -30.86 5.26 -11.07
C GLY A 89 -30.25 3.85 -11.08
N ARG A 90 -28.98 3.70 -11.45
CA ARG A 90 -28.27 2.42 -11.56
C ARG A 90 -26.81 2.58 -11.15
N VAL A 91 -26.28 1.59 -10.44
CA VAL A 91 -24.86 1.50 -10.13
C VAL A 91 -24.20 0.67 -11.23
N ASN A 92 -23.30 1.28 -11.99
CA ASN A 92 -22.58 0.60 -13.06
C ASN A 92 -21.11 0.98 -12.99
N ILE A 93 -20.26 -0.01 -12.75
CA ILE A 93 -18.80 0.16 -12.55
C ILE A 93 -18.12 0.80 -13.78
N PHE A 94 -18.73 0.67 -14.97
CA PHE A 94 -18.19 1.16 -16.24
C PHE A 94 -18.87 2.41 -16.81
N SER A 95 -19.81 3.03 -16.09
CA SER A 95 -20.52 4.23 -16.59
C SER A 95 -20.60 5.32 -15.53
N GLY A 96 -20.69 6.57 -15.97
CA GLY A 96 -20.96 7.70 -15.09
C GLY A 96 -19.72 8.26 -14.41
N LEU A 97 -19.90 8.80 -13.21
CA LEU A 97 -18.89 9.52 -12.43
C LEU A 97 -17.91 8.57 -11.74
N THR A 98 -18.35 7.34 -11.43
CA THR A 98 -17.57 6.33 -10.73
C THR A 98 -16.32 5.91 -11.52
N SER A 99 -16.41 5.77 -12.84
CA SER A 99 -15.25 5.40 -13.68
C SER A 99 -14.18 6.48 -13.70
N PHE A 100 -14.56 7.75 -13.79
CA PHE A 100 -13.63 8.89 -13.70
C PHE A 100 -12.97 8.97 -12.32
N ALA A 101 -13.76 8.85 -11.25
CA ALA A 101 -13.25 8.85 -9.88
C ALA A 101 -12.23 7.72 -9.66
N THR A 102 -12.51 6.53 -10.19
CA THR A 102 -11.62 5.36 -10.10
C THR A 102 -10.28 5.61 -10.82
N LEU A 103 -10.28 6.28 -11.97
CA LEU A 103 -9.03 6.60 -12.68
C LEU A 103 -8.19 7.64 -11.92
N ILE A 104 -8.83 8.71 -11.43
CA ILE A 104 -8.16 9.81 -10.71
C ILE A 104 -7.48 9.32 -9.42
N VAL A 105 -8.13 8.40 -8.72
CA VAL A 105 -7.65 7.86 -7.45
C VAL A 105 -6.82 6.59 -7.64
N GLY A 106 -7.11 5.80 -8.68
CA GLY A 106 -6.50 4.49 -8.91
C GLY A 106 -5.00 4.57 -9.19
N ILE A 107 -4.55 5.56 -9.96
CA ILE A 107 -3.12 5.73 -10.28
C ILE A 107 -2.28 6.02 -9.03
N PRO A 108 -2.58 7.05 -8.20
CA PRO A 108 -1.83 7.30 -6.97
C PRO A 108 -1.98 6.15 -5.96
N PHE A 109 -3.14 5.49 -5.91
CA PHE A 109 -3.32 4.29 -5.08
C PHE A 109 -2.36 3.18 -5.49
N LEU A 110 -2.21 2.91 -6.79
CA LEU A 110 -1.28 1.90 -7.31
C LEU A 110 0.18 2.24 -6.97
N SER A 111 0.58 3.52 -7.10
CA SER A 111 1.93 3.97 -6.72
C SER A 111 2.23 3.71 -5.23
N LEU A 112 1.31 4.09 -4.34
CA LEU A 112 1.43 3.84 -2.91
C LEU A 112 1.41 2.35 -2.58
N PHE A 113 0.56 1.58 -3.25
CA PHE A 113 0.42 0.14 -3.07
C PHE A 113 1.73 -0.59 -3.42
N VAL A 114 2.36 -0.25 -4.55
CA VAL A 114 3.67 -0.81 -4.95
C VAL A 114 4.77 -0.44 -3.96
N ARG A 115 4.85 0.85 -3.57
CA ARG A 115 5.86 1.34 -2.61
C ARG A 115 5.71 0.70 -1.24
N ARG A 116 4.48 0.57 -0.76
CA ARG A 116 4.17 -0.06 0.54
C ARG A 116 4.43 -1.56 0.50
N GLY A 117 4.04 -2.21 -0.59
CA GLY A 117 4.29 -3.62 -0.83
C GLY A 117 5.77 -3.99 -0.78
N ARG A 118 6.61 -3.16 -1.43
CA ARG A 118 8.07 -3.29 -1.37
C ARG A 118 8.61 -3.10 0.04
N ASP A 119 7.98 -2.22 0.82
CA ASP A 119 8.43 -1.90 2.18
C ASP A 119 8.07 -2.98 3.21
N VAL A 120 6.92 -3.65 3.04
CA VAL A 120 6.58 -4.92 3.72
C VAL A 120 7.53 -6.04 3.24
N GLY A 121 8.10 -5.89 2.05
CA GLY A 121 8.98 -6.89 1.44
C GLY A 121 8.20 -8.03 0.81
N LEU A 122 6.97 -7.77 0.38
CA LEU A 122 6.20 -8.69 -0.44
C LEU A 122 6.88 -8.83 -1.80
N PRO A 123 6.97 -10.06 -2.34
CA PRO A 123 7.67 -10.26 -3.59
C PRO A 123 6.77 -9.81 -4.76
N MET A 124 7.36 -9.14 -5.76
CA MET A 124 6.60 -8.37 -6.75
C MET A 124 5.68 -9.23 -7.64
N TRP A 125 6.02 -10.51 -7.83
CA TRP A 125 5.22 -11.47 -8.60
C TRP A 125 3.82 -11.71 -8.02
N VAL A 126 3.62 -11.55 -6.70
CA VAL A 126 2.28 -11.68 -6.08
C VAL A 126 1.32 -10.63 -6.64
N TYR A 127 1.79 -9.40 -6.84
CA TYR A 127 0.98 -8.33 -7.43
C TYR A 127 0.69 -8.55 -8.91
N ILE A 128 1.67 -9.11 -9.64
CA ILE A 128 1.49 -9.45 -11.07
C ILE A 128 0.43 -10.53 -11.22
N LEU A 129 0.50 -11.60 -10.41
CA LEU A 129 -0.51 -12.66 -10.42
C LEU A 129 -1.90 -12.12 -10.09
N TRP A 130 -2.00 -11.27 -9.06
CA TRP A 130 -3.28 -10.64 -8.69
C TRP A 130 -3.87 -9.81 -9.84
N GLY A 131 -3.05 -9.05 -10.58
CA GLY A 131 -3.48 -8.32 -11.76
C GLY A 131 -3.90 -9.22 -12.93
N ILE A 132 -3.15 -10.29 -13.21
CA ILE A 132 -3.49 -11.27 -14.26
C ILE A 132 -4.83 -11.94 -13.96
N THR A 133 -5.09 -12.28 -12.69
CA THR A 133 -6.35 -12.88 -12.27
C THR A 133 -7.56 -11.99 -12.58
N ILE A 134 -7.44 -10.68 -12.33
CA ILE A 134 -8.51 -9.71 -12.66
C ILE A 134 -8.78 -9.70 -14.17
N ILE A 135 -7.72 -9.60 -14.97
CA ILE A 135 -7.82 -9.55 -16.43
C ILE A 135 -8.47 -10.83 -16.97
N PHE A 136 -8.09 -11.99 -16.43
CA PHE A 136 -8.65 -13.28 -16.82
C PHE A 136 -10.14 -13.39 -16.49
N ILE A 137 -10.56 -12.97 -15.29
CA ILE A 137 -11.98 -12.96 -14.90
C ILE A 137 -12.79 -12.04 -15.83
N LEU A 138 -12.26 -10.85 -16.16
CA LEU A 138 -12.91 -9.92 -17.09
C LEU A 138 -13.01 -10.51 -18.50
N PHE A 139 -11.94 -11.15 -18.99
CA PHE A 139 -11.92 -11.81 -20.29
C PHE A 139 -13.00 -12.90 -20.39
N LEU A 140 -13.10 -13.78 -19.39
CA LEU A 140 -14.14 -14.83 -19.37
C LEU A 140 -15.55 -14.24 -19.39
N LYS A 141 -15.78 -13.15 -18.64
CA LYS A 141 -17.08 -12.46 -18.59
C LYS A 141 -17.44 -11.81 -19.92
N ILE A 142 -16.48 -11.18 -20.60
CA ILE A 142 -16.68 -10.50 -21.90
C ILE A 142 -17.01 -11.51 -23.01
N ASN A 143 -16.33 -12.66 -23.03
CA ASN A 143 -16.58 -13.70 -24.04
C ASN A 143 -17.92 -14.43 -23.83
N GLY A 144 -18.74 -14.01 -22.85
CA GLY A 144 -20.04 -14.61 -22.58
C GLY A 144 -19.93 -16.10 -22.29
N VAL A 145 -18.76 -16.57 -21.85
CA VAL A 145 -18.57 -17.97 -21.51
C VAL A 145 -19.44 -18.20 -20.29
N GLU A 146 -20.60 -18.82 -20.46
CA GLU A 146 -21.44 -19.32 -19.38
C GLU A 146 -20.74 -20.52 -18.73
N MET A 147 -19.59 -20.28 -18.12
CA MET A 147 -18.96 -21.26 -17.25
C MET A 147 -19.98 -21.59 -16.18
N ARG A 148 -20.18 -22.88 -15.89
CA ARG A 148 -20.97 -23.37 -14.75
C ARG A 148 -20.73 -22.43 -13.56
N ASN A 149 -21.77 -21.75 -13.08
CA ASN A 149 -21.72 -20.63 -12.10
C ASN A 149 -20.73 -20.84 -10.93
N ASN A 150 -20.53 -22.11 -10.55
CA ASN A 150 -19.56 -22.55 -9.56
C ASN A 150 -18.10 -22.14 -9.87
N ILE A 151 -17.66 -22.14 -11.14
CA ILE A 151 -16.27 -21.79 -11.49
C ILE A 151 -16.03 -20.29 -11.31
N PHE A 152 -16.87 -19.42 -11.89
CA PHE A 152 -16.75 -17.97 -11.68
C PHE A 152 -16.81 -17.60 -10.20
N LEU A 153 -17.75 -18.20 -9.46
CA LEU A 153 -17.86 -18.01 -8.02
C LEU A 153 -16.59 -18.44 -7.30
N THR A 154 -16.00 -19.58 -7.68
CA THR A 154 -14.75 -20.07 -7.09
C THR A 154 -13.58 -19.12 -7.38
N LEU A 155 -13.43 -18.65 -8.62
CA LEU A 155 -12.38 -17.69 -8.99
C LEU A 155 -12.53 -16.37 -8.23
N PHE A 156 -13.78 -15.90 -8.08
CA PHE A 156 -14.09 -14.70 -7.30
C PHE A 156 -13.75 -14.87 -5.81
N ILE A 157 -14.09 -16.02 -5.23
CA ILE A 157 -13.76 -16.36 -3.84
C ILE A 157 -12.24 -16.40 -3.64
N VAL A 158 -11.50 -17.09 -4.51
CA VAL A 158 -10.02 -17.17 -4.42
C VAL A 158 -9.39 -15.79 -4.53
N TYR A 159 -9.87 -14.96 -5.46
CA TYR A 159 -9.42 -13.58 -5.60
C TYR A 159 -9.70 -12.73 -4.35
N SER A 160 -10.88 -12.87 -3.75
CA SER A 160 -11.27 -12.20 -2.50
C SER A 160 -10.36 -12.61 -1.33
N ILE A 161 -10.10 -13.92 -1.17
CA ILE A 161 -9.20 -14.43 -0.13
C ILE A 161 -7.79 -13.87 -0.32
N MET A 162 -7.24 -13.90 -1.54
CA MET A 162 -5.92 -13.33 -1.82
C MET A 162 -5.87 -11.84 -1.53
N SER A 163 -6.89 -11.08 -1.93
CA SER A 163 -7.00 -9.65 -1.66
C SER A 163 -7.03 -9.37 -0.15
N PHE A 164 -7.79 -10.15 0.61
CA PHE A 164 -7.87 -10.03 2.06
C PHE A 164 -6.52 -10.32 2.75
N ILE A 165 -5.79 -11.33 2.29
CA ILE A 165 -4.46 -11.63 2.84
C ILE A 165 -3.48 -10.49 2.53
N ILE A 166 -3.48 -9.95 1.30
CA ILE A 166 -2.63 -8.80 0.94
C ILE A 166 -3.00 -7.58 1.79
N PHE A 167 -4.30 -7.33 1.99
CA PHE A 167 -4.81 -6.24 2.82
C PHE A 167 -4.30 -6.34 4.26
N ILE A 168 -4.40 -7.53 4.88
CA ILE A 168 -3.84 -7.79 6.22
C ILE A 168 -2.32 -7.60 6.22
N ALA A 169 -1.62 -8.10 5.20
CA ALA A 169 -0.17 -7.98 5.09
C ALA A 169 0.29 -6.51 5.08
N MET A 170 -0.50 -5.59 4.51
CA MET A 170 -0.19 -4.16 4.45
C MET A 170 -0.22 -3.45 5.81
N PHE A 171 -0.90 -4.03 6.81
CA PHE A 171 -0.94 -3.47 8.16
C PHE A 171 0.40 -3.62 8.92
N PHE A 172 1.23 -4.60 8.55
CA PHE A 172 2.41 -4.95 9.33
C PHE A 172 3.58 -3.94 9.27
N PRO A 173 4.31 -3.70 10.38
CA PRO A 173 5.76 -3.77 10.39
C PRO A 173 6.65 -3.38 9.19
N SER A 174 7.14 -2.14 9.00
CA SER A 174 8.37 -1.99 8.18
C SER A 174 9.57 -2.48 9.00
N LYS A 175 10.56 -3.10 8.35
CA LYS A 175 11.66 -3.86 8.99
C LYS A 175 12.67 -2.97 9.73
N GLU A 176 12.35 -2.51 10.93
CA GLU A 176 13.30 -1.84 11.81
C GLU A 176 13.57 -2.66 13.08
N GLY A 177 14.36 -3.73 12.93
CA GLY A 177 14.81 -4.56 14.06
C GLY A 177 15.02 -6.04 13.69
N LYS A 178 15.96 -6.73 14.36
CA LYS A 178 16.23 -8.17 14.14
C LYS A 178 15.01 -9.06 14.41
N ILE A 179 14.22 -8.74 15.43
CA ILE A 179 13.03 -9.50 15.86
C ILE A 179 11.88 -9.41 14.84
N ILE A 180 11.73 -8.26 14.18
CA ILE A 180 10.69 -8.02 13.17
C ILE A 180 11.01 -8.78 11.86
N LYS A 181 12.29 -9.06 11.57
CA LYS A 181 12.67 -9.84 10.38
C LYS A 181 12.12 -11.26 10.43
N THR A 182 12.11 -11.91 11.59
CA THR A 182 11.58 -13.29 11.78
C THR A 182 10.07 -13.36 11.58
N GLU A 183 9.30 -12.42 12.14
CA GLU A 183 7.83 -12.38 11.95
C GLU A 183 7.45 -12.03 10.50
N GLN A 184 8.18 -11.12 9.87
CA GLN A 184 8.03 -10.84 8.45
C GLN A 184 8.39 -12.04 7.56
N GLN A 185 9.34 -12.88 7.99
CA GLN A 185 9.71 -14.09 7.26
C GLN A 185 8.61 -15.15 7.35
N LYS A 186 7.97 -15.31 8.52
CA LYS A 186 6.78 -16.16 8.67
C LYS A 186 5.63 -15.66 7.79
N ALA A 187 5.33 -14.36 7.81
CA ALA A 187 4.28 -13.77 6.96
C ALA A 187 4.56 -13.95 5.46
N LYS A 188 5.83 -13.82 5.03
CA LYS A 188 6.24 -14.13 3.66
C LYS A 188 6.02 -15.60 3.32
N ILE A 189 6.40 -16.52 4.19
CA ILE A 189 6.21 -17.95 3.97
C ILE A 189 4.71 -18.24 3.82
N ILE A 190 3.88 -17.79 4.77
CA ILE A 190 2.41 -17.95 4.73
C ILE A 190 1.82 -17.39 3.43
N LEU A 191 2.23 -16.19 3.01
CA LEU A 191 1.73 -15.60 1.77
C LEU A 191 2.19 -16.38 0.53
N ILE A 192 3.43 -16.87 0.51
CA ILE A 192 3.96 -17.69 -0.58
C ILE A 192 3.21 -19.03 -0.64
N THR A 193 2.99 -19.72 0.48
CA THR A 193 2.20 -20.96 0.49
C THR A 193 0.76 -20.72 0.07
N ALA A 194 0.13 -19.63 0.51
CA ALA A 194 -1.23 -19.28 0.12
C ALA A 194 -1.34 -18.95 -1.38
N CYS A 195 -0.33 -18.27 -1.96
CA CYS A 195 -0.26 -18.02 -3.39
C CYS A 195 -0.04 -19.31 -4.19
N ILE A 196 0.84 -20.21 -3.73
CA ILE A 196 1.09 -21.50 -4.38
C ILE A 196 -0.18 -22.36 -4.37
N LEU A 197 -0.88 -22.43 -3.24
CA LEU A 197 -2.18 -23.10 -3.15
C LEU A 197 -3.21 -22.47 -4.08
N GLY A 198 -3.27 -21.14 -4.14
CA GLY A 198 -4.13 -20.41 -5.09
C GLY A 198 -3.82 -20.74 -6.55
N ILE A 199 -2.54 -20.80 -6.93
CA ILE A 199 -2.11 -21.16 -8.30
C ILE A 199 -2.46 -22.60 -8.63
N LEU A 200 -2.26 -23.55 -7.71
CA LEU A 200 -2.62 -24.96 -7.89
C LEU A 200 -4.13 -25.16 -7.99
N MET A 201 -4.92 -24.39 -7.24
CA MET A 201 -6.38 -24.35 -7.39
C MET A 201 -6.77 -23.75 -8.74
N TYR A 202 -6.12 -22.67 -9.18
CA TYR A 202 -6.38 -22.06 -10.48
C TYR A 202 -6.07 -23.01 -11.64
N SER A 203 -4.92 -23.69 -11.62
CA SER A 203 -4.51 -24.59 -12.69
C SER A 203 -5.42 -25.81 -12.81
N THR A 204 -5.82 -26.41 -11.68
CA THR A 204 -6.78 -27.53 -11.67
C THR A 204 -8.16 -27.11 -12.19
N LEU A 205 -8.63 -25.91 -11.84
CA LEU A 205 -9.90 -25.37 -12.33
C LEU A 205 -9.87 -25.03 -13.83
N ILE A 206 -8.77 -24.49 -14.35
CA ILE A 206 -8.59 -24.22 -15.79
C ILE A 206 -8.61 -25.54 -16.58
N ILE A 207 -7.93 -26.58 -16.10
CA ILE A 207 -7.93 -27.91 -16.74
C ILE A 207 -9.34 -28.50 -16.73
N LEU A 208 -10.12 -28.30 -15.66
CA LEU A 208 -11.50 -28.76 -15.56
C LEU A 208 -12.48 -27.95 -16.41
N ALA A 209 -12.17 -26.70 -16.71
CA ALA A 209 -12.97 -25.82 -17.57
C ALA A 209 -12.72 -26.02 -19.06
N LEU A 210 -11.52 -26.48 -19.43
CA LEU A 210 -11.14 -26.82 -20.81
C LEU A 210 -11.60 -28.23 -21.23
N LYS A 211 -12.25 -28.97 -20.33
CA LYS A 211 -12.74 -30.33 -20.54
C LYS A 211 -14.26 -30.34 -20.53
#